data_AF-A0A497QSM3-F1
#
_entry.id   AF-A0A497QSM3-F1
#
_cell.length_a   1.000
_cell.length_b   1.000
_cell.length_c   1.000
_cell.angle_alpha   90.00
_cell.angle_beta   90.00
_cell.angle_gamma   90.00
#
_symmetry.space_group_name_H-M   'P 1'
#
loop_
_entity.id
_entity.type
_entity.pdbx_description
1 polymer ?
#
loop_
_entity_poly.entity_id
_entity_poly.type
_entity_poly.pdbx_seq_one_letter_code
_entity_poly.pdbx_strand_id
1 'polypeptide(L)'
;MKTKEQTRKFMEMVAKKNGWHLNRDEEFLDMLADGLTTNYNRYGYYSCPCRDADGDKELDKDIICPCDYCVPDQKEYGHCYCGLYLTPEFYQSGKEPEAIPERRPL
;
A
#
# COMPACT_ATOMS: atom_id res chain seq x y z
N MET A 1 1.79 -12.55 -17.09
CA MET A 1 2.09 -11.35 -16.27
C MET A 1 0.83 -10.96 -15.50
N LYS A 2 1.01 -10.40 -14.29
CA LYS A 2 -0.06 -9.79 -13.49
C LYS A 2 -0.61 -8.57 -14.23
N THR A 3 -1.94 -8.45 -14.29
CA THR A 3 -2.62 -7.28 -14.87
C THR A 3 -2.95 -6.24 -13.79
N LYS A 4 -3.13 -4.97 -14.19
CA LYS A 4 -3.57 -3.92 -13.25
C LYS A 4 -4.92 -4.24 -12.61
N GLU A 5 -5.87 -4.80 -13.37
CA GLU A 5 -7.17 -5.21 -12.82
C GLU A 5 -7.04 -6.26 -11.71
N GLN A 6 -6.13 -7.24 -11.86
CA GLN A 6 -5.84 -8.21 -10.82
C GLN A 6 -5.22 -7.56 -9.58
N THR A 7 -4.39 -6.54 -9.77
CA THR A 7 -3.79 -5.75 -8.68
C THR A 7 -4.82 -4.89 -7.95
N ARG A 8 -5.73 -4.21 -8.67
CA ARG A 8 -6.87 -3.48 -8.08
C ARG A 8 -7.73 -4.41 -7.22
N LYS A 9 -8.10 -5.59 -7.74
CA LYS A 9 -8.83 -6.62 -6.96
C LYS A 9 -8.06 -7.06 -5.72
N PHE A 10 -6.75 -7.23 -5.81
CA PHE A 10 -5.91 -7.52 -4.64
C PHE A 10 -6.01 -6.40 -3.58
N MET A 11 -5.87 -5.14 -3.98
CA MET A 11 -5.97 -3.98 -3.08
C MET A 11 -7.35 -3.93 -2.40
N GLU A 12 -8.43 -4.10 -3.15
CA GLU A 12 -9.80 -4.13 -2.64
C GLU A 12 -10.02 -5.28 -1.65
N MET A 13 -9.53 -6.49 -1.96
CA MET A 13 -9.65 -7.65 -1.07
C MET A 13 -8.89 -7.44 0.23
N VAL A 14 -7.69 -6.86 0.19
CA VAL A 14 -6.91 -6.53 1.38
C VAL A 14 -7.63 -5.49 2.23
N ALA A 15 -8.12 -4.41 1.61
CA ALA A 15 -8.87 -3.37 2.31
C ALA A 15 -10.11 -3.97 2.98
N LYS A 16 -10.93 -4.72 2.23
CA LYS A 16 -12.14 -5.37 2.73
C LYS A 16 -11.85 -6.34 3.88
N LYS A 17 -10.82 -7.16 3.77
CA LYS A 17 -10.45 -8.15 4.81
C LYS A 17 -10.08 -7.47 6.14
N ASN A 18 -9.46 -6.30 6.08
CA ASN A 18 -9.00 -5.58 7.27
C ASN A 18 -9.99 -4.49 7.74
N GLY A 19 -11.12 -4.31 7.06
CA GLY A 19 -12.06 -3.23 7.36
C GLY A 19 -11.49 -1.83 7.06
N TRP A 20 -10.59 -1.73 6.08
CA TRP A 20 -10.02 -0.47 5.62
C TRP A 20 -10.73 0.05 4.38
N HIS A 21 -10.48 1.32 4.07
CA HIS A 21 -10.84 1.92 2.79
C HIS A 21 -9.58 2.10 1.93
N LEU A 22 -9.78 2.14 0.62
CA LEU A 22 -8.75 2.61 -0.30
C LEU A 22 -8.73 4.15 -0.32
N ASN A 23 -7.63 4.72 -0.81
CA ASN A 23 -7.56 6.14 -1.14
C ASN A 23 -8.72 6.55 -2.07
N ARG A 24 -9.23 7.78 -1.89
CA ARG A 24 -10.33 8.35 -2.68
C ARG A 24 -9.90 8.90 -4.02
N ASP A 25 -8.66 9.36 -4.10
CA ASP A 25 -8.10 9.88 -5.33
C ASP A 25 -7.86 8.70 -6.28
N GLU A 26 -8.74 8.57 -7.27
CA GLU A 26 -8.69 7.49 -8.25
C GLU A 26 -7.44 7.55 -9.13
N GLU A 27 -6.91 8.73 -9.42
CA GLU A 27 -5.67 8.87 -10.20
C GLU A 27 -4.48 8.38 -9.37
N PHE A 28 -4.42 8.76 -8.09
CA PHE A 28 -3.40 8.27 -7.17
C PHE A 28 -3.52 6.76 -6.92
N LEU A 29 -4.74 6.25 -6.77
CA LEU A 29 -4.99 4.82 -6.59
C LEU A 29 -4.55 4.01 -7.83
N ASP A 30 -4.77 4.55 -9.03
CA ASP A 30 -4.34 3.93 -10.28
C ASP A 30 -2.81 3.92 -10.42
N MET A 31 -2.13 5.00 -10.02
CA MET A 31 -0.67 5.08 -9.95
C MET A 31 -0.09 3.99 -9.04
N LEU A 32 -0.65 3.81 -7.84
CA LEU A 32 -0.23 2.77 -6.91
C LEU A 32 -0.47 1.37 -7.46
N ALA A 33 -1.59 1.15 -8.17
CA ALA A 33 -1.89 -0.12 -8.81
C ALA A 33 -0.89 -0.44 -9.94
N ASP A 34 -0.49 0.55 -10.74
CA ASP A 34 0.53 0.39 -11.79
C ASP A 34 1.90 0.06 -11.18
N GLY A 35 2.29 0.75 -10.10
CA GLY A 35 3.52 0.47 -9.36
C GLY A 35 3.56 -0.94 -8.77
N LEU A 36 2.51 -1.35 -8.07
CA LEU A 36 2.37 -2.70 -7.51
C LEU A 36 2.37 -3.77 -8.60
N THR A 37 1.72 -3.50 -9.75
CA THR A 37 1.69 -4.43 -10.90
C THR A 37 3.09 -4.59 -11.49
N THR A 38 3.81 -3.48 -11.65
CA THR A 38 5.19 -3.47 -12.14
C THR A 38 6.10 -4.25 -11.21
N ASN A 39 6.04 -3.97 -9.90
CA ASN A 39 6.84 -4.66 -8.89
C ASN A 39 6.52 -6.15 -8.82
N TYR A 40 5.24 -6.54 -8.90
CA TYR A 40 4.88 -7.96 -8.96
C TYR A 40 5.48 -8.64 -10.19
N ASN A 41 5.36 -8.02 -11.37
CA ASN A 41 5.90 -8.59 -12.61
C ASN A 41 7.43 -8.63 -12.62
N ARG A 42 8.10 -7.76 -11.86
CA ARG A 42 9.55 -7.70 -11.74
C ARG A 42 10.10 -8.69 -10.70
N TYR A 43 9.53 -8.69 -9.49
CA TYR A 43 10.09 -9.41 -8.33
C TYR A 43 9.30 -10.68 -7.95
N GLY A 44 8.08 -10.85 -8.47
CA GLY A 44 7.21 -11.99 -8.17
C GLY A 44 6.35 -11.84 -6.90
N TYR A 45 6.38 -10.68 -6.25
CA TYR A 45 5.55 -10.33 -5.09
C TYR A 45 5.17 -8.85 -5.13
N TYR A 46 4.12 -8.48 -4.39
CA TYR A 46 3.64 -7.11 -4.30
C TYR A 46 4.56 -6.24 -3.41
N SER A 47 5.79 -6.00 -3.85
CA SER A 47 6.69 -5.06 -3.16
C SER A 47 6.09 -3.65 -3.18
N CYS A 48 6.13 -2.95 -2.05
CA CYS A 48 5.61 -1.59 -1.89
C CYS A 48 6.18 -0.67 -2.99
N PRO A 49 5.34 0.02 -3.80
CA PRO A 49 5.82 0.86 -4.89
C PRO A 49 6.44 2.18 -4.40
N CYS A 50 6.30 2.51 -3.11
CA CYS A 50 6.82 3.72 -2.49
C CYS A 50 8.13 3.50 -1.72
N ARG A 51 8.71 2.29 -1.80
CA ARG A 51 9.98 1.93 -1.15
C ARG A 51 10.89 1.24 -2.15
N ASP A 52 12.19 1.38 -1.93
CA ASP A 52 13.18 0.66 -2.71
C ASP A 52 13.22 -0.80 -2.25
N ALA A 53 13.03 -1.70 -3.23
CA ALA A 53 13.04 -3.14 -3.03
C ALA A 53 14.43 -3.69 -3.36
N ASP A 54 14.92 -4.61 -2.54
CA ASP A 54 16.18 -5.33 -2.81
C ASP A 54 16.00 -6.35 -3.95
N GLY A 55 14.75 -6.74 -4.24
CA GLY A 55 14.44 -7.77 -5.23
C GLY A 55 14.68 -9.19 -4.72
N ASP A 56 15.09 -9.32 -3.45
CA ASP A 56 15.13 -10.56 -2.71
C ASP A 56 13.94 -10.61 -1.75
N LYS A 57 13.07 -11.59 -1.93
CA LYS A 57 11.84 -11.73 -1.15
C LYS A 57 12.09 -11.87 0.35
N GLU A 58 13.22 -12.46 0.76
CA GLU A 58 13.55 -12.64 2.18
C GLU A 58 13.98 -11.32 2.83
N LEU A 59 14.66 -10.44 2.09
CA LEU A 59 15.04 -9.10 2.53
C LEU A 59 13.86 -8.12 2.49
N ASP A 60 12.94 -8.30 1.54
CA ASP A 60 11.80 -7.40 1.32
C ASP A 60 10.52 -7.80 2.09
N LYS A 61 10.56 -8.84 2.94
CA LYS A 61 9.36 -9.36 3.61
C LYS A 61 8.54 -8.27 4.30
N ASP A 62 9.23 -7.35 4.94
CA ASP A 62 8.65 -6.24 5.70
C ASP A 62 7.93 -5.21 4.82
N ILE A 63 8.30 -5.11 3.54
CA ILE A 63 7.71 -4.19 2.56
C ILE A 63 6.76 -4.85 1.55
N ILE A 64 6.48 -6.15 1.67
CA ILE A 64 5.44 -6.81 0.87
C ILE A 64 4.08 -6.24 1.27
N CYS A 65 3.31 -5.74 0.31
CA CYS A 65 2.00 -5.14 0.55
C CYS A 65 0.97 -6.19 1.05
N PRO A 66 0.17 -5.89 2.10
CA PRO A 66 0.32 -4.77 3.02
C PRO A 66 1.56 -4.97 3.93
N CYS A 67 2.42 -3.94 4.00
CA CYS A 67 3.70 -4.01 4.71
C CYS A 67 3.54 -4.01 6.23
N ASP A 68 4.57 -4.44 6.96
CA ASP A 68 4.57 -4.53 8.42
C ASP A 68 4.33 -3.15 9.08
N TYR A 69 4.68 -2.07 8.38
CA TYR A 69 4.51 -0.69 8.84
C TYR A 69 3.08 -0.15 8.66
N CYS A 70 2.23 -0.79 7.87
CA CYS A 70 0.90 -0.28 7.51
C CYS A 70 0.01 -0.05 8.74
N VAL A 71 -0.05 -1.02 9.66
CA VAL A 71 -0.88 -0.91 10.87
C VAL A 71 -0.31 0.10 11.87
N PRO A 72 0.99 0.11 12.20
CA PRO A 72 1.60 1.18 12.98
C PRO A 72 1.34 2.59 12.42
N ASP A 73 1.50 2.77 11.10
CA ASP A 73 1.21 4.05 10.42
C ASP A 73 -0.25 4.46 10.58
N GLN A 74 -1.17 3.53 10.31
CA GLN A 74 -2.60 3.78 10.47
C GLN A 74 -3.00 4.16 11.89
N LYS A 75 -2.38 3.57 12.91
CA LYS A 75 -2.68 3.91 14.30
C LYS A 75 -2.28 5.34 14.67
N GLU A 76 -1.23 5.87 14.05
CA GLU A 76 -0.72 7.21 14.36
C GLU A 76 -1.28 8.28 13.43
N TYR A 77 -1.40 7.98 12.14
CA TYR A 77 -1.74 8.94 11.09
C TYR A 77 -3.05 8.65 10.37
N GLY A 78 -3.66 7.48 10.60
CA GLY A 78 -4.92 7.09 9.98
C GLY A 78 -4.78 6.46 8.58
N HIS A 79 -3.58 6.38 8.02
CA HIS A 79 -3.29 5.76 6.71
C HIS A 79 -1.90 5.11 6.66
N CYS A 80 -1.64 4.21 5.69
CA CYS A 80 -0.28 3.71 5.43
C CYS A 80 0.65 4.81 4.92
N TYR A 81 1.97 4.61 5.03
CA TYR A 81 2.99 5.44 4.37
C TYR A 81 2.66 5.81 2.91
N CYS A 82 2.18 4.82 2.16
CA CYS A 82 1.78 4.95 0.76
C CYS A 82 0.51 5.77 0.50
N GLY A 83 -0.30 6.07 1.53
CA GLY A 83 -1.65 6.61 1.38
C GLY A 83 -2.66 5.64 0.75
N LEU A 84 -2.32 4.37 0.51
CA LEU A 84 -3.19 3.35 -0.10
C LEU A 84 -4.36 2.93 0.79
N TYR A 85 -4.06 2.50 2.02
CA TYR A 85 -5.04 1.94 2.96
C TYR A 85 -5.33 2.93 4.08
N LEU A 86 -6.60 3.32 4.21
CA LEU A 86 -7.10 4.29 5.16
C LEU A 86 -7.94 3.59 6.24
N THR A 87 -7.79 4.03 7.48
CA THR A 87 -8.72 3.64 8.56
C THR A 87 -10.13 4.19 8.28
N PRO A 88 -11.20 3.54 8.77
CA PRO A 88 -12.56 4.08 8.66
C PRO A 88 -12.71 5.50 9.18
N GLU A 89 -12.06 5.81 10.31
CA GLU A 89 -12.10 7.12 10.96
C GLU A 89 -11.43 8.19 10.09
N PHE A 90 -10.23 7.89 9.58
CA PHE A 90 -9.52 8.81 8.68
C PHE A 90 -10.29 9.01 7.38
N TYR A 91 -10.80 7.92 6.79
CA TYR A 91 -11.67 8.00 5.62
C TYR A 91 -12.82 8.95 5.94
N GLN A 92 -13.68 8.67 6.91
CA GLN A 92 -14.85 9.48 7.23
C GLN A 92 -14.54 10.96 7.52
N SER A 93 -13.34 11.28 8.01
CA SER A 93 -12.93 12.68 8.24
C SER A 93 -12.88 13.54 6.97
N GLY A 94 -12.77 12.93 5.79
CA GLY A 94 -12.66 13.62 4.50
C GLY A 94 -11.31 14.30 4.26
N LYS A 95 -10.33 14.07 5.14
CA LYS A 95 -8.95 14.52 4.92
C LYS A 95 -8.26 13.65 3.87
N GLU A 96 -7.27 14.25 3.21
CA GLU A 96 -6.38 13.54 2.30
C GLU A 96 -5.12 13.06 3.04
N PRO A 97 -4.53 11.90 2.68
CA PRO A 97 -3.26 11.45 3.24
C PRO A 97 -2.14 12.47 3.05
N GLU A 98 -1.32 12.66 4.09
CA GLU A 98 -0.15 13.54 4.05
C GLU A 98 1.14 12.71 4.10
N ALA A 99 2.30 13.33 3.85
CA ALA A 99 3.57 12.66 4.02
C ALA A 99 3.82 12.32 5.50
N ILE A 100 4.20 11.08 5.78
CA ILE A 100 4.53 10.60 7.13
C ILE A 100 5.98 10.09 7.19
N PRO A 101 6.61 10.03 8.38
CA PRO A 101 7.97 9.51 8.51
C PRO A 101 8.10 8.05 8.05
N GLU A 102 9.22 7.72 7.42
CA GLU A 102 9.55 6.33 7.09
C GLU A 102 9.89 5.55 8.37
N ARG A 103 9.24 4.41 8.57
CA ARG A 103 9.45 3.51 9.72
C ARG A 103 10.41 2.38 9.42
N ARG A 104 10.64 2.05 8.14
CA ARG A 104 11.62 1.03 7.76
C ARG A 104 13.01 1.49 8.23
N PRO A 105 13.69 0.73 9.09
CA PRO A 105 15.04 1.06 9.50
C PRO A 105 16.00 0.95 8.32
N LEU A 106 17.05 1.79 8.33
CA LEU A 106 18.17 1.73 7.40
C LEU A 106 19.06 0.51 7.64
#